data_AF-A0A350D3M8-F1
#
_entry.id   AF-A0A350D3M8-F1
#
_cell.length_a   1.000
_cell.length_b   1.000
_cell.length_c   1.000
_cell.angle_alpha   90.00
_cell.angle_beta   90.00
_cell.angle_gamma   90.00
#
_symmetry.space_group_name_H-M   'P 1'
#
loop_
_entity.id
_entity.type
_entity.pdbx_description
1 polymer ?
#
loop_
_entity_poly.entity_id
_entity_poly.type
_entity_poly.pdbx_seq_one_letter_code
_entity_poly.pdbx_strand_id
1 'polypeptide(L)'
;YDVLGCTAQVLIGIGEEIIVARPTVFGPFPENIKAIVEKTIKYRLMAHSAEDITVAILERDYHYRSAGPLIHSDVRHGFVINFPQRPDIDIDELEEKVKAIIKADVPISQVGEEAIQVGDIKIYCTGPRTHVHHSGEIENFRLLKEFRLNPLTNDYMLVGMVGQKAIAGFEDIIEYMDIED
;
A
#
# COMPACT_ATOMS: atom_id res chain seq x y z
N TYR A 1 24.64 7.53 -10.34
CA TYR A 1 24.95 8.72 -9.50
C TYR A 1 24.90 10.04 -10.28
N ASP A 2 24.51 10.00 -11.55
CA ASP A 2 24.73 11.09 -12.51
C ASP A 2 23.99 12.39 -12.16
N VAL A 3 22.86 12.28 -11.46
CA VAL A 3 22.11 13.45 -10.95
C VAL A 3 22.80 14.13 -9.77
N LEU A 4 23.49 13.36 -8.91
CA LEU A 4 24.13 13.88 -7.69
C LEU A 4 25.57 14.37 -7.94
N GLY A 5 26.26 13.79 -8.95
CA GLY A 5 27.65 14.14 -9.27
C GLY A 5 28.70 13.67 -8.24
N CYS A 6 28.27 13.03 -7.17
CA CYS A 6 29.13 12.43 -6.14
C CYS A 6 28.46 11.18 -5.54
N THR A 7 29.19 10.44 -4.71
CA THR A 7 28.64 9.31 -3.95
C THR A 7 27.68 9.83 -2.88
N ALA A 8 26.46 9.30 -2.85
CA ALA A 8 25.49 9.63 -1.82
C ALA A 8 25.98 9.14 -0.44
N GLN A 9 25.69 9.88 0.62
CA GLN A 9 25.95 9.41 1.99
C GLN A 9 24.92 8.38 2.45
N VAL A 10 23.71 8.47 1.91
CA VAL A 10 22.58 7.58 2.16
C VAL A 10 21.80 7.41 0.86
N LEU A 11 21.40 6.18 0.55
CA LEU A 11 20.42 5.85 -0.47
C LEU A 11 19.11 5.47 0.23
N ILE A 12 18.00 6.03 -0.24
CA ILE A 12 16.66 5.70 0.23
C ILE A 12 15.85 5.21 -0.97
N GLY A 13 15.48 3.94 -0.94
CA GLY A 13 14.53 3.33 -1.86
C GLY A 13 13.16 3.28 -1.21
N ILE A 14 12.12 3.75 -1.90
CA ILE A 14 10.75 3.74 -1.39
C ILE A 14 9.89 2.92 -2.34
N GLY A 15 9.73 1.63 -2.04
CA GLY A 15 8.81 0.72 -2.73
C GLY A 15 7.60 0.46 -1.86
N GLU A 16 7.17 -0.80 -1.84
CA GLU A 16 6.34 -1.33 -0.76
C GLU A 16 7.05 -1.28 0.60
N GLU A 17 8.34 -1.59 0.60
CA GLU A 17 9.23 -1.45 1.75
C GLU A 17 10.14 -0.22 1.57
N ILE A 18 10.64 0.30 2.69
CA ILE A 18 11.63 1.38 2.70
C ILE A 18 13.01 0.75 2.89
N ILE A 19 13.89 0.93 1.91
CA ILE A 19 15.29 0.49 1.98
C ILE A 19 16.15 1.70 2.29
N VAL A 20 16.86 1.66 3.42
CA VAL A 20 17.86 2.67 3.79
C VAL A 20 19.23 2.03 3.77
N ALA A 21 20.10 2.49 2.88
CA ALA A 21 21.44 1.95 2.70
C ALA A 21 22.50 3.05 2.77
N ARG A 22 23.64 2.72 3.37
CA ARG A 22 24.85 3.55 3.30
C ARG A 22 25.74 2.99 2.18
N PRO A 23 25.81 3.62 1.00
CA PRO A 23 26.61 3.08 -0.08
C PRO A 23 28.11 3.25 0.21
N THR A 24 28.90 2.32 -0.31
CA THR A 24 30.36 2.38 -0.33
C THR A 24 30.85 2.38 -1.79
N VAL A 25 32.17 2.35 -1.99
CA VAL A 25 32.75 2.13 -3.33
C VAL A 25 32.34 0.77 -3.95
N PHE A 26 31.88 -0.17 -3.12
CA PHE A 26 31.37 -1.49 -3.54
C PHE A 26 29.84 -1.55 -3.60
N GLY A 27 29.13 -0.44 -3.38
CA GLY A 27 27.67 -0.38 -3.39
C GLY A 27 27.01 -0.45 -1.99
N PRO A 28 25.69 -0.70 -1.94
CA PRO A 28 24.81 -0.94 -3.09
C PRO A 28 24.75 0.29 -4.01
N PHE A 29 24.68 0.06 -5.32
CA PHE A 29 24.55 1.14 -6.29
C PHE A 29 23.08 1.58 -6.39
N PRO A 30 22.80 2.86 -6.75
CA PRO A 30 21.42 3.35 -6.91
C PRO A 30 20.55 2.46 -7.80
N GLU A 31 21.14 1.87 -8.84
CA GLU A 31 20.49 0.99 -9.80
C GLU A 31 20.04 -0.33 -9.14
N ASN A 32 20.79 -0.85 -8.17
CA ASN A 32 20.39 -2.04 -7.41
C ASN A 32 19.17 -1.74 -6.54
N ILE A 33 19.20 -0.61 -5.82
CA ILE A 33 18.08 -0.17 -4.97
C ILE A 33 16.83 0.06 -5.82
N LYS A 34 16.99 0.72 -6.97
CA LYS A 34 15.91 0.95 -7.93
C LYS A 34 15.29 -0.36 -8.41
N ALA A 35 16.09 -1.34 -8.82
CA ALA A 35 15.59 -2.62 -9.32
C ALA A 35 14.75 -3.39 -8.28
N ILE A 36 15.11 -3.31 -7.00
CA ILE A 36 14.34 -3.94 -5.91
C ILE A 36 13.02 -3.19 -5.70
N VAL A 37 13.07 -1.86 -5.62
CA VAL A 37 11.89 -1.01 -5.44
C VAL A 37 10.89 -1.17 -6.59
N GLU A 38 11.35 -1.24 -7.84
CA GLU A 38 10.50 -1.41 -9.03
C GLU A 38 9.71 -2.73 -9.01
N LYS A 39 10.25 -3.80 -8.42
CA LYS A 39 9.53 -5.08 -8.29
C LYS A 39 8.35 -5.00 -7.32
N THR A 40 8.46 -4.18 -6.28
CA THR A 40 7.50 -4.15 -5.16
C THR A 40 6.57 -2.95 -5.19
N ILE A 41 6.95 -1.84 -5.84
CA ILE A 41 6.16 -0.60 -5.88
C ILE A 41 4.71 -0.83 -6.33
N LYS A 42 4.49 -1.73 -7.29
CA LYS A 42 3.15 -2.10 -7.78
C LYS A 42 2.20 -2.53 -6.65
N TYR A 43 2.70 -3.26 -5.65
CA TYR A 43 1.89 -3.72 -4.52
C TYR A 43 1.49 -2.57 -3.61
N ARG A 44 2.38 -1.58 -3.43
CA ARG A 44 2.05 -0.36 -2.69
C ARG A 44 0.98 0.47 -3.38
N LEU A 45 1.10 0.65 -4.70
CA LEU A 45 0.12 1.36 -5.50
C LEU A 45 -1.25 0.68 -5.43
N MET A 46 -1.29 -0.65 -5.57
CA MET A 46 -2.52 -1.43 -5.44
C MET A 46 -3.11 -1.34 -4.03
N ALA A 47 -2.29 -1.53 -2.99
CA ALA A 47 -2.76 -1.56 -1.60
C ALA A 47 -3.37 -0.23 -1.18
N HIS A 48 -2.70 0.88 -1.50
CA HIS A 48 -3.19 2.21 -1.15
C HIS A 48 -4.44 2.61 -1.95
N SER A 49 -4.52 2.21 -3.23
CA SER A 49 -5.75 2.39 -4.01
C SER A 49 -6.91 1.58 -3.47
N ALA A 50 -6.66 0.33 -3.05
CA ALA A 50 -7.68 -0.52 -2.45
C ALA A 50 -8.13 -0.01 -1.07
N GLU A 51 -7.20 0.52 -0.26
CA GLU A 51 -7.47 1.18 1.02
C GLU A 51 -8.45 2.34 0.83
N ASP A 52 -8.12 3.29 -0.05
CA ASP A 52 -8.94 4.48 -0.29
C ASP A 52 -10.33 4.14 -0.83
N ILE A 53 -10.43 3.16 -1.74
CA ILE A 53 -11.73 2.68 -2.23
C ILE A 53 -12.54 2.06 -1.09
N THR A 54 -11.90 1.28 -0.23
CA THR A 54 -12.56 0.64 0.93
C THR A 54 -13.05 1.69 1.92
N VAL A 55 -12.22 2.69 2.23
CA VAL A 55 -12.57 3.82 3.11
C VAL A 55 -13.74 4.62 2.54
N ALA A 56 -13.73 4.91 1.24
CA ALA A 56 -14.84 5.63 0.60
C ALA A 56 -16.18 4.87 0.70
N ILE A 57 -16.16 3.53 0.60
CA ILE A 57 -17.36 2.70 0.81
C ILE A 57 -17.77 2.70 2.28
N LEU A 58 -16.82 2.56 3.21
CA LEU A 58 -17.07 2.63 4.65
C LEU A 58 -17.74 3.95 5.07
N GLU A 59 -17.28 5.07 4.51
CA GLU A 59 -17.86 6.39 4.75
C GLU A 59 -19.26 6.52 4.15
N ARG A 60 -19.44 6.08 2.90
CA ARG A 60 -20.68 6.23 2.14
C ARG A 60 -21.80 5.33 2.67
N ASP A 61 -21.52 4.05 2.88
CA ASP A 61 -22.53 3.01 3.12
C ASP A 61 -22.68 2.64 4.59
N TYR A 62 -21.60 2.74 5.38
CA TYR A 62 -21.57 2.31 6.78
C TYR A 62 -21.44 3.49 7.76
N HIS A 63 -21.33 4.73 7.23
CA HIS A 63 -21.18 5.96 8.01
C HIS A 63 -19.97 5.98 8.95
N TYR A 64 -18.95 5.16 8.68
CA TYR A 64 -17.68 5.20 9.39
C TYR A 64 -16.80 6.29 8.79
N ARG A 65 -16.77 7.45 9.45
CA ARG A 65 -15.80 8.50 9.13
C ARG A 65 -14.50 8.20 9.83
N SER A 66 -13.40 8.09 9.07
CA SER A 66 -12.08 8.02 9.67
C SER A 66 -11.83 9.31 10.48
N ALA A 67 -11.67 9.18 11.79
CA ALA A 67 -11.51 10.32 12.70
C ALA A 67 -10.09 10.94 12.69
N GLY A 68 -9.24 10.54 11.74
CA GLY A 68 -7.87 10.99 11.61
C GLY A 68 -7.17 10.33 10.42
N PRO A 69 -5.91 10.70 10.15
CA PRO A 69 -5.13 10.06 9.11
C PRO A 69 -5.09 8.56 9.39
N LEU A 70 -5.54 7.75 8.42
CA LEU A 70 -5.36 6.31 8.45
C LEU A 70 -3.86 6.06 8.58
N ILE A 71 -3.45 5.51 9.73
CA ILE A 71 -2.07 5.09 9.93
C ILE A 71 -1.91 3.86 9.03
N HIS A 72 -1.29 4.06 7.87
CA HIS A 72 -0.95 2.97 6.96
C HIS A 72 -0.15 1.93 7.74
N SER A 73 -0.60 0.67 7.69
CA SER A 73 -0.03 -0.41 8.48
C SER A 73 0.88 -1.30 7.64
N ASP A 74 1.87 -1.88 8.33
CA ASP A 74 2.97 -2.75 7.87
C ASP A 74 2.53 -4.11 7.29
N VAL A 75 1.35 -4.20 6.67
CA VAL A 75 0.88 -5.44 6.03
C VAL A 75 1.44 -5.50 4.62
N ARG A 76 2.36 -6.45 4.41
CA ARG A 76 2.89 -6.75 3.08
C ARG A 76 1.76 -7.11 2.12
N HIS A 77 1.74 -6.44 0.99
CA HIS A 77 0.74 -6.49 -0.06
C HIS A 77 -0.66 -6.17 0.49
N GLY A 78 -0.77 -5.22 1.42
CA GLY A 78 -2.04 -4.94 2.08
C GLY A 78 -2.09 -3.60 2.80
N PHE A 79 -3.19 -3.40 3.51
CA PHE A 79 -3.48 -2.21 4.30
C PHE A 79 -4.29 -2.60 5.54
N VAL A 80 -4.37 -1.68 6.51
CA VAL A 80 -5.19 -1.85 7.71
C VAL A 80 -6.00 -0.61 7.96
N ILE A 81 -7.27 -0.82 8.31
CA ILE A 81 -8.17 0.22 8.77
C ILE A 81 -8.48 -0.03 10.24
N ASN A 82 -8.19 0.95 11.10
CA ASN A 82 -8.38 0.86 12.55
C ASN A 82 -9.74 1.43 12.97
N PHE A 83 -10.40 0.73 13.88
CA PHE A 83 -11.67 1.11 14.49
C PHE A 83 -11.52 1.13 16.02
N PRO A 84 -11.83 2.25 16.70
CA PRO A 84 -11.74 2.34 18.17
C PRO A 84 -12.65 1.35 18.91
N GLN A 85 -13.70 0.87 18.24
CA GLN A 85 -14.64 -0.12 18.74
C GLN A 85 -14.95 -1.12 17.63
N ARG A 86 -15.38 -2.33 17.98
CA ARG A 86 -15.73 -3.35 16.98
C ARG A 86 -16.84 -2.80 16.09
N PRO A 87 -16.61 -2.64 14.78
CA PRO A 87 -17.63 -2.09 13.90
C PRO A 87 -18.66 -3.17 13.54
N ASP A 88 -19.88 -2.73 13.24
CA ASP A 88 -20.96 -3.57 12.75
C ASP A 88 -20.98 -3.49 11.22
N ILE A 89 -20.07 -4.25 10.61
CA ILE A 89 -19.86 -4.29 9.15
C ILE A 89 -19.90 -5.75 8.72
N ASP A 90 -20.70 -6.03 7.70
CA ASP A 90 -20.60 -7.27 6.95
C ASP A 90 -19.35 -7.20 6.04
N ILE A 91 -18.32 -7.95 6.41
CA ILE A 91 -17.03 -7.95 5.70
C ILE A 91 -17.17 -8.55 4.30
N ASP A 92 -18.08 -9.52 4.11
CA ASP A 92 -18.30 -10.13 2.80
C ASP A 92 -19.02 -9.15 1.87
N GLU A 93 -20.02 -8.44 2.36
CA GLU A 93 -20.69 -7.36 1.62
C GLU A 93 -19.71 -6.24 1.25
N LEU A 94 -18.89 -5.79 2.20
CA LEU A 94 -17.88 -4.76 1.98
C LEU A 94 -16.88 -5.19 0.89
N GLU A 95 -16.37 -6.42 0.98
CA GLU A 95 -15.43 -6.96 -0.01
C GLU A 95 -16.04 -6.98 -1.42
N GLU A 96 -17.29 -7.41 -1.57
CA GLU A 96 -17.97 -7.46 -2.86
C GLU A 96 -18.22 -6.06 -3.44
N LYS A 97 -18.52 -5.07 -2.60
CA LYS A 97 -18.63 -3.66 -3.03
C LYS A 97 -17.31 -3.11 -3.56
N VAL A 98 -16.19 -3.40 -2.90
CA VAL A 98 -14.85 -2.98 -3.36
C VAL A 98 -14.50 -3.69 -4.67
N LYS A 99 -14.72 -5.01 -4.74
CA LYS A 99 -14.51 -5.79 -5.98
C LYS A 99 -15.35 -5.29 -7.14
N ALA A 100 -16.57 -4.81 -6.89
CA ALA A 100 -17.42 -4.24 -7.94
C ALA A 100 -16.80 -2.99 -8.57
N ILE A 101 -16.17 -2.12 -7.77
CA ILE A 101 -15.44 -0.94 -8.27
C ILE A 101 -14.19 -1.38 -9.03
N ILE A 102 -13.39 -2.29 -8.47
CA ILE A 102 -12.20 -2.86 -9.13
C ILE A 102 -12.58 -3.41 -10.52
N LYS A 103 -13.63 -4.24 -10.58
CA LYS A 103 -14.12 -4.86 -11.81
C LYS A 103 -14.66 -3.86 -12.83
N ALA A 104 -15.14 -2.69 -12.38
CA ALA A 104 -15.60 -1.63 -13.28
C ALA A 104 -14.45 -0.90 -13.98
N ASP A 105 -13.19 -1.11 -13.56
CA ASP A 105 -11.98 -0.59 -14.18
C ASP A 105 -11.98 0.94 -14.36
N VAL A 106 -12.50 1.66 -13.36
CA VAL A 106 -12.63 3.12 -13.40
C VAL A 106 -11.27 3.79 -13.29
N PRO A 107 -11.06 4.94 -13.97
CA PRO A 107 -9.80 5.66 -13.90
C PRO A 107 -9.56 6.22 -12.50
N ILE A 108 -8.29 6.24 -12.10
CA ILE A 108 -7.79 6.80 -10.84
C ILE A 108 -6.74 7.87 -11.17
N SER A 109 -6.96 9.08 -10.67
CA SER A 109 -6.07 10.22 -10.95
C SER A 109 -5.92 11.15 -9.75
N GLN A 110 -4.74 11.79 -9.66
CA GLN A 110 -4.45 12.78 -8.63
C GLN A 110 -5.28 14.05 -8.83
N VAL A 111 -5.84 14.59 -7.75
CA VAL A 111 -6.54 15.89 -7.70
C VAL A 111 -5.92 16.78 -6.64
N GLY A 112 -5.03 17.69 -7.05
CA GLY A 112 -4.31 18.55 -6.12
C GLY A 112 -3.36 17.76 -5.21
N GLU A 113 -3.15 18.25 -3.99
CA GLU A 113 -2.16 17.65 -3.06
C GLU A 113 -2.76 16.65 -2.08
N GLU A 114 -4.08 16.65 -1.89
CA GLU A 114 -4.75 15.91 -0.80
C GLU A 114 -5.99 15.13 -1.26
N ALA A 115 -6.08 14.81 -2.57
CA ALA A 115 -7.20 14.04 -3.08
C ALA A 115 -6.86 13.24 -4.33
N ILE A 116 -7.68 12.22 -4.57
CA ILE A 116 -7.76 11.46 -5.81
C ILE A 116 -9.18 11.46 -6.36
N GLN A 117 -9.29 11.24 -7.66
CA GLN A 117 -10.53 10.99 -8.36
C GLN A 117 -10.55 9.53 -8.80
N VAL A 118 -11.53 8.76 -8.33
CA VAL A 118 -11.77 7.34 -8.69
C VAL A 118 -13.11 7.26 -9.41
N GLY A 119 -13.08 7.17 -10.74
CA GLY A 119 -14.28 7.36 -11.56
C GLY A 119 -14.92 8.73 -11.25
N ASP A 120 -16.17 8.72 -10.78
CA ASP A 120 -16.90 9.94 -10.40
C ASP A 120 -16.75 10.30 -8.90
N ILE A 121 -16.00 9.52 -8.13
CA ILE A 121 -15.85 9.68 -6.68
C ILE A 121 -14.55 10.44 -6.38
N LYS A 122 -14.66 11.57 -5.68
CA LYS A 122 -13.50 12.26 -5.12
C LYS A 122 -13.23 11.77 -3.70
N ILE A 123 -12.00 11.31 -3.44
CA ILE A 123 -11.57 10.74 -2.16
C ILE A 123 -10.44 11.61 -1.59
N TYR A 124 -10.48 11.92 -0.30
CA TYR A 124 -9.38 12.59 0.39
C TYR A 124 -8.24 11.60 0.60
N CYS A 125 -7.02 11.98 0.24
CA CYS A 125 -5.85 11.12 0.32
C CYS A 125 -4.59 11.96 0.49
N THR A 126 -3.77 11.67 1.49
CA THR A 126 -2.51 12.40 1.75
C THR A 126 -1.35 11.92 0.89
N GLY A 127 -1.52 10.80 0.17
CA GLY A 127 -0.51 10.21 -0.72
C GLY A 127 -0.97 10.07 -2.17
N PRO A 128 -1.55 11.09 -2.83
CA PRO A 128 -2.30 10.94 -4.08
C PRO A 128 -1.44 10.57 -5.31
N ARG A 129 -0.11 10.50 -5.16
CA ARG A 129 0.83 9.98 -6.18
C ARG A 129 1.10 8.48 -6.04
N THR A 130 0.53 7.83 -5.03
CA THR A 130 0.80 6.43 -4.68
C THR A 130 -0.42 5.57 -5.02
N HIS A 131 -0.91 5.67 -6.26
CA HIS A 131 -2.05 4.89 -6.74
C HIS A 131 -1.78 4.25 -8.09
N VAL A 132 -2.50 3.17 -8.37
CA VAL A 132 -2.62 2.68 -9.75
C VAL A 132 -3.43 3.68 -10.58
N HIS A 133 -3.35 3.57 -11.91
CA HIS A 133 -4.05 4.48 -12.83
C HIS A 133 -5.49 4.06 -13.09
N HIS A 134 -5.82 2.79 -12.89
CA HIS A 134 -7.14 2.24 -13.06
C HIS A 134 -7.46 1.23 -11.95
N SER A 135 -8.71 1.20 -11.49
CA SER A 135 -9.10 0.30 -10.42
C SER A 135 -8.94 -1.19 -10.77
N GLY A 136 -8.99 -1.55 -12.05
CA GLY A 136 -8.80 -2.93 -12.51
C GLY A 136 -7.36 -3.43 -12.41
N GLU A 137 -6.39 -2.53 -12.21
CA GLU A 137 -4.99 -2.91 -11.93
C GLU A 137 -4.81 -3.49 -10.51
N ILE A 138 -5.84 -3.38 -9.65
CA ILE A 138 -5.83 -4.00 -8.32
C ILE A 138 -6.13 -5.49 -8.45
N GLU A 139 -5.09 -6.30 -8.33
CA GLU A 139 -5.18 -7.76 -8.46
C GLU A 139 -5.41 -8.46 -7.12
N ASN A 140 -6.14 -9.59 -7.15
CA ASN A 140 -6.32 -10.50 -6.01
C ASN A 140 -6.76 -9.82 -4.69
N PHE A 141 -7.63 -8.80 -4.78
CA PHE A 141 -8.16 -8.12 -3.61
C PHE A 141 -8.98 -9.06 -2.71
N ARG A 142 -8.73 -8.98 -1.40
CA ARG A 142 -9.41 -9.77 -0.36
C ARG A 142 -9.31 -9.10 1.00
N LEU A 143 -10.36 -9.19 1.80
CA LEU A 143 -10.41 -8.79 3.19
C LEU A 143 -10.29 -10.02 4.09
N LEU A 144 -9.57 -9.88 5.20
CA LEU A 144 -9.60 -10.88 6.25
C LEU A 144 -11.01 -10.92 6.85
N LYS A 145 -11.61 -12.11 6.94
CA LYS A 145 -13.01 -12.32 7.36
C LYS A 145 -13.24 -12.19 8.87
N GLU A 146 -12.37 -11.45 9.54
CA GLU A 146 -12.43 -11.15 10.96
C GLU A 146 -11.67 -9.85 11.26
N PHE A 147 -12.14 -9.11 12.27
CA PHE A 147 -11.40 -7.99 12.82
C PHE A 147 -10.33 -8.50 13.78
N ARG A 148 -9.08 -8.05 13.62
CA ARG A 148 -7.98 -8.33 14.56
C ARG A 148 -7.94 -7.28 15.64
N LEU A 149 -7.79 -7.68 16.90
CA LEU A 149 -7.59 -6.72 17.98
C LEU A 149 -6.10 -6.37 18.08
N ASN A 150 -5.77 -5.08 18.06
CA ASN A 150 -4.44 -4.61 18.43
C ASN A 150 -4.33 -4.59 19.96
N PRO A 151 -3.49 -5.43 20.59
CA PRO A 151 -3.41 -5.52 22.04
C PRO A 151 -2.77 -4.29 22.70
N LEU A 152 -2.06 -3.45 21.95
CA LEU A 152 -1.39 -2.25 22.47
C LEU A 152 -2.35 -1.06 22.53
N THR A 153 -3.16 -0.88 21.48
CA THR A 153 -4.08 0.27 21.37
C THR A 153 -5.52 -0.07 21.72
N ASN A 154 -5.87 -1.36 21.78
CA ASN A 154 -7.24 -1.90 21.88
C ASN A 154 -8.14 -1.53 20.68
N ASP A 155 -7.55 -1.16 19.54
CA ASP A 155 -8.31 -0.94 18.30
C ASP A 155 -8.61 -2.25 17.57
N TYR A 156 -9.77 -2.30 16.91
CA TYR A 156 -10.13 -3.35 15.98
C TYR A 156 -9.59 -3.01 14.59
N MET A 157 -8.97 -3.98 13.94
CA MET A 157 -8.27 -3.83 12.67
C MET A 157 -8.98 -4.63 11.58
N LEU A 158 -9.43 -3.96 10.52
CA LEU A 158 -9.77 -4.59 9.26
C LEU A 158 -8.52 -4.69 8.40
N VAL A 159 -8.18 -5.89 7.95
CA VAL A 159 -7.00 -6.13 7.11
C VAL A 159 -7.45 -6.39 5.68
N GLY A 160 -6.96 -5.58 4.74
CA GLY A 160 -7.12 -5.79 3.31
C GLY A 160 -5.81 -6.23 2.67
N MET A 161 -5.90 -7.10 1.67
CA MET A 161 -4.76 -7.64 0.94
C MET A 161 -5.00 -7.54 -0.56
N VAL A 162 -3.92 -7.31 -1.32
CA VAL A 162 -3.84 -7.29 -2.78
C VAL A 162 -2.73 -8.23 -3.23
N GLY A 163 -2.62 -8.49 -4.53
CA GLY A 163 -1.58 -9.31 -5.13
C GLY A 163 -1.55 -10.76 -4.63
N GLN A 164 -0.69 -11.57 -5.23
CA GLN A 164 -0.38 -12.91 -4.71
C GLN A 164 0.71 -12.83 -3.65
N LYS A 165 0.80 -13.84 -2.78
CA LYS A 165 1.91 -13.96 -1.84
C LYS A 165 3.16 -14.29 -2.64
N ALA A 166 4.03 -13.31 -2.85
CA ALA A 166 5.30 -13.48 -3.53
C ALA A 166 6.46 -13.30 -2.53
N ILE A 167 7.55 -14.03 -2.75
CA ILE A 167 8.86 -13.68 -2.18
C ILE A 167 9.38 -12.55 -3.08
N ALA A 168 9.30 -11.31 -2.60
CA ALA A 168 9.75 -10.10 -3.28
C ALA A 168 10.00 -8.99 -2.26
N GLY A 169 11.21 -8.42 -2.19
CA GLY A 169 11.56 -7.39 -1.19
C GLY A 169 12.89 -7.68 -0.52
N PHE A 170 13.04 -7.39 0.77
CA PHE A 170 14.30 -7.62 1.51
C PHE A 170 14.81 -9.06 1.45
N GLU A 171 13.91 -10.04 1.28
CA GLU A 171 14.25 -11.46 1.10
C GLU A 171 15.12 -11.69 -0.16
N ASP A 172 14.96 -10.88 -1.23
CA ASP A 172 15.83 -10.91 -2.42
C ASP A 172 17.25 -10.39 -2.12
N ILE A 173 17.43 -9.57 -1.08
CA ILE A 173 18.74 -9.01 -0.71
C ILE A 173 19.59 -10.06 0.03
N ILE A 174 18.95 -10.94 0.80
CA ILE A 174 19.64 -11.95 1.63
C ILE A 174 20.29 -13.02 0.73
N GLU A 175 19.65 -13.45 -0.36
CA GLU A 175 20.25 -14.44 -1.28
C GLU A 175 21.56 -13.96 -1.94
N TYR A 176 21.76 -12.65 -2.10
CA TYR A 176 23.02 -12.11 -2.64
C TYR A 176 24.15 -12.01 -1.61
N MET A 177 23.87 -12.26 -0.33
CA MET A 177 24.86 -12.22 0.76
C MET A 177 25.38 -13.60 1.16
N ASP A 178 24.84 -14.68 0.59
CA ASP A 178 25.47 -16.00 0.64
C ASP A 178 26.66 -16.00 -0.34
N ILE A 179 27.78 -15.46 0.13
CA ILE A 179 29.08 -15.63 -0.48
C ILE A 179 29.39 -17.13 -0.39
N GLU A 180 29.49 -17.81 -1.53
CA GLU A 180 30.05 -19.16 -1.62
C GLU A 180 31.43 -19.17 -0.91
N ASP A 181 31.55 -20.01 0.12
CA ASP A 181 32.81 -20.28 0.84
C ASP A 181 33.93 -20.76 -0.09
#